data_AF-A0A8A4KE34-F1
#
_entry.id   AF-A0A8A4KE34-F1
#
_cell.length_a   1.000
_cell.length_b   1.000
_cell.length_c   1.000
_cell.angle_alpha   90.00
_cell.angle_beta   90.00
_cell.angle_gamma   90.00
#
_symmetry.space_group_name_H-M   'P 1'
#
loop_
_entity.id
_entity.type
_entity.pdbx_description
1 polymer ?
#
loop_
_entity_poly.entity_id
_entity_poly.type
_entity_poly.pdbx_seq_one_letter_code
_entity_poly.pdbx_strand_id
1 'polypeptide(L)'
;MMFQTNLLKVILCLIIAALLFFGPYTDFIPYSAFWSADKENALWQFICSHFIALKYVIILLCFLSLPSTRFSFIPVTALAVLFGLFNWFCSEDSPGGLYNYNTHLNLFITGLAVVLITVRFFPGYQADAEKKLFQFCQCYVLTFYLQSGLSKLIFAGTTWLMTGRTAWVFALELGTDFGKFLAHYPVLFAVGSFTVVMFEILIFPLYLLNIGRKYLILGAVCLHLSVFLVMGISFWHLWMLYPAIFYPVLFPAWHRKRSTSPAFFDSGMEVSR
;
A
#
# COMPACT_ATOMS: atom_id res chain seq x y z
N MET A 1 4.44 20.02 -8.98
CA MET A 1 3.57 18.85 -8.73
C MET A 1 4.36 17.51 -8.71
N MET A 2 5.52 17.42 -9.36
CA MET A 2 6.43 16.24 -9.30
C MET A 2 6.90 15.73 -7.93
N PHE A 3 6.90 16.55 -6.87
CA PHE A 3 7.44 16.11 -5.58
C PHE A 3 6.64 14.95 -4.98
N GLN A 4 5.30 15.05 -4.97
CA GLN A 4 4.46 14.02 -4.36
C GLN A 4 4.57 12.71 -5.16
N THR A 5 4.59 12.81 -6.49
CA THR A 5 4.84 11.69 -7.41
C THR A 5 6.19 11.02 -7.15
N ASN A 6 7.26 11.82 -6.99
CA ASN A 6 8.59 11.31 -6.65
C ASN A 6 8.64 10.68 -5.26
N LEU A 7 7.95 11.26 -4.27
CA LEU A 7 7.86 10.70 -2.92
C LEU A 7 7.14 9.34 -2.96
N LEU A 8 6.02 9.24 -3.68
CA LEU A 8 5.30 7.98 -3.89
C LEU A 8 6.21 6.94 -4.57
N LYS A 9 6.93 7.33 -5.63
CA LYS A 9 7.89 6.48 -6.33
C LYS A 9 8.95 5.90 -5.39
N VAL A 10 9.62 6.78 -4.63
CA VAL A 10 10.68 6.38 -3.70
C VAL A 10 10.14 5.43 -2.65
N ILE A 11 9.02 5.77 -2.00
CA ILE A 11 8.43 4.94 -0.95
C ILE A 11 8.00 3.57 -1.52
N LEU A 12 7.34 3.52 -2.69
CA LEU A 12 6.99 2.25 -3.34
C LEU A 12 8.21 1.39 -3.64
N CYS A 13 9.27 1.97 -4.22
CA CYS A 13 10.49 1.24 -4.55
C CYS A 13 11.18 0.68 -3.29
N LEU A 14 11.24 1.47 -2.21
CA LEU A 14 11.83 1.02 -0.95
C LEU A 14 11.00 -0.08 -0.29
N ILE A 15 9.67 0.04 -0.32
CA ILE A 15 8.77 -0.99 0.21
C ILE A 15 8.93 -2.29 -0.56
N ILE A 16 8.85 -2.24 -1.89
CA ILE A 16 8.96 -3.42 -2.74
C ILE A 16 10.33 -4.09 -2.54
N ALA A 17 11.42 -3.32 -2.55
CA ALA A 17 12.76 -3.84 -2.30
C ALA A 17 12.87 -4.49 -0.91
N ALA A 18 12.37 -3.83 0.14
CA ALA A 18 12.42 -4.37 1.50
C ALA A 18 11.59 -5.67 1.65
N LEU A 19 10.41 -5.75 1.03
CA LEU A 19 9.62 -6.97 1.00
C LEU A 19 10.36 -8.10 0.27
N LEU A 20 11.05 -7.79 -0.83
CA LEU A 20 11.85 -8.80 -1.54
C LEU A 20 13.07 -9.23 -0.72
N PHE A 21 13.75 -8.33 0.00
CA PHE A 21 14.91 -8.71 0.81
C PHE A 21 14.55 -9.47 2.10
N PHE A 22 13.56 -8.99 2.84
CA PHE A 22 13.30 -9.40 4.23
C PHE A 22 11.88 -9.91 4.47
N GLY A 23 11.04 -9.84 3.45
CA GLY A 23 9.63 -10.21 3.56
C GLY A 23 9.36 -11.64 3.09
N PRO A 24 8.09 -11.92 2.78
CA PRO A 24 7.64 -13.29 2.59
C PRO A 24 8.29 -13.93 1.35
N TYR A 25 8.76 -13.14 0.37
CA TYR A 25 9.49 -13.64 -0.81
C TYR A 25 10.88 -14.23 -0.52
N THR A 26 11.40 -14.08 0.70
CA THR A 26 12.64 -14.76 1.12
C THR A 26 12.33 -16.13 1.70
N ASP A 27 11.22 -16.24 2.43
CA ASP A 27 10.70 -17.50 2.96
C ASP A 27 9.92 -18.30 1.91
N PHE A 28 9.57 -17.66 0.79
CA PHE A 28 9.10 -18.28 -0.43
C PHE A 28 10.25 -19.05 -1.09
N ILE A 29 10.59 -20.18 -0.47
CA ILE A 29 11.27 -21.26 -1.16
C ILE A 29 10.20 -21.87 -2.08
N PRO A 30 10.44 -22.06 -3.38
CA PRO A 30 9.59 -22.87 -4.22
C PRO A 30 9.62 -24.33 -3.73
N TYR A 31 9.00 -24.60 -2.58
CA TYR A 31 8.68 -25.92 -2.08
C TYR A 31 7.65 -26.62 -2.99
N SER A 32 7.16 -25.93 -4.01
CA SER A 32 6.32 -26.48 -5.06
C SER A 32 7.10 -27.15 -6.19
N ALA A 33 8.38 -27.51 -6.07
CA ALA A 33 9.00 -28.48 -6.99
C ALA A 33 8.14 -29.76 -7.16
N PHE A 34 7.27 -30.08 -6.20
CA PHE A 34 6.28 -31.15 -6.26
C PHE A 34 4.88 -30.76 -6.78
N TRP A 35 4.49 -29.48 -6.80
CA TRP A 35 3.12 -29.01 -7.18
C TRP A 35 3.10 -28.10 -8.43
N SER A 36 4.21 -27.42 -8.72
CA SER A 36 4.40 -26.58 -9.91
C SER A 36 4.95 -27.35 -11.10
N ALA A 37 5.47 -28.56 -10.90
CA ALA A 37 6.03 -29.41 -11.96
C ALA A 37 4.96 -29.86 -12.98
N ASP A 38 3.70 -29.99 -12.57
CA ASP A 38 2.61 -30.46 -13.42
C ASP A 38 1.89 -29.32 -14.18
N LYS A 39 2.29 -28.06 -13.99
CA LYS A 39 1.65 -26.93 -14.69
C LYS A 39 2.34 -26.69 -16.05
N GLU A 40 1.62 -26.94 -17.14
CA GLU A 40 2.10 -26.78 -18.53
C GLU A 40 2.34 -25.32 -18.97
N ASN A 41 2.05 -24.32 -18.13
CA ASN A 41 2.19 -22.92 -18.51
C ASN A 41 3.67 -22.50 -18.61
N ALA A 42 4.13 -22.15 -19.82
CA ALA A 42 5.52 -21.76 -20.08
C ALA A 42 5.98 -20.53 -19.25
N LEU A 43 5.11 -19.54 -19.05
CA LEU A 43 5.41 -18.37 -18.22
C LEU A 43 5.62 -18.78 -16.75
N TRP A 44 4.81 -19.72 -16.28
CA TRP A 44 4.92 -20.28 -14.94
C TRP A 44 6.26 -20.98 -14.74
N GLN A 45 6.64 -21.86 -15.66
CA GLN A 45 7.92 -22.58 -15.63
C GLN A 45 9.10 -21.63 -15.70
N PHE A 46 9.00 -20.57 -16.51
CA PHE A 46 10.03 -19.53 -16.58
C PHE A 46 10.23 -18.82 -15.23
N ILE A 47 9.13 -18.37 -14.58
CA ILE A 47 9.23 -17.68 -13.29
C ILE A 47 9.78 -18.61 -12.21
N CYS A 48 9.31 -19.86 -12.17
CA CYS A 48 9.78 -20.86 -11.20
C CYS A 48 11.29 -21.14 -11.35
N SER A 49 11.75 -21.43 -12.58
CA SER A 49 13.17 -21.72 -12.86
C SER A 49 14.11 -20.52 -12.65
N HIS A 50 13.61 -19.29 -12.78
CA HIS A 50 14.40 -18.06 -12.65
C HIS A 50 14.04 -17.23 -11.42
N PHE A 51 13.36 -17.81 -10.43
CA PHE A 51 12.76 -17.08 -9.31
C PHE A 51 13.73 -16.14 -8.60
N ILE A 52 14.91 -16.65 -8.23
CA ILE A 52 15.95 -15.88 -7.54
C ILE A 52 16.49 -14.75 -8.43
N ALA A 53 16.74 -15.04 -9.71
CA ALA A 53 17.23 -14.04 -10.66
C ALA A 53 16.20 -12.92 -10.87
N LEU A 54 14.92 -13.27 -11.08
CA LEU A 54 13.82 -12.32 -11.23
C LEU A 54 13.66 -11.43 -10.00
N LYS A 55 13.74 -12.00 -8.79
CA LYS A 55 13.73 -11.27 -7.53
C LYS A 55 14.80 -10.16 -7.50
N TYR A 56 16.04 -10.49 -7.84
CA TYR A 56 17.13 -9.50 -7.87
C TYR A 56 17.03 -8.49 -9.02
N VAL A 57 16.50 -8.89 -10.18
CA VAL A 57 16.18 -7.97 -11.28
C VAL A 57 15.14 -6.94 -10.84
N ILE A 58 14.09 -7.35 -10.13
CA ILE A 58 13.07 -6.44 -9.60
C ILE A 58 13.68 -5.48 -8.57
N ILE A 59 14.53 -5.97 -7.66
CA ILE A 59 15.26 -5.13 -6.70
C ILE A 59 16.13 -4.10 -7.43
N LEU A 60 16.87 -4.52 -8.46
CA LEU A 60 17.68 -3.61 -9.27
C LEU A 60 16.81 -2.54 -9.94
N LEU A 61 15.65 -2.90 -10.47
CA LEU A 61 14.69 -1.95 -11.05
C LEU A 61 14.15 -0.97 -10.02
N CYS A 62 13.94 -1.38 -8.75
CA CYS A 62 13.60 -0.46 -7.66
C CYS A 62 14.71 0.59 -7.47
N PHE A 63 15.97 0.17 -7.41
CA PHE A 63 17.10 1.11 -7.26
C PHE A 63 17.28 2.02 -8.47
N LEU A 64 17.15 1.51 -9.69
CA LEU A 64 17.20 2.30 -10.93
C LEU A 64 16.04 3.29 -11.04
N SER A 65 14.92 3.01 -10.35
CA SER A 65 13.76 3.90 -10.31
C SER A 65 13.88 5.03 -9.28
N LEU A 66 14.83 4.97 -8.33
CA LEU A 66 14.98 6.02 -7.29
C LEU A 66 15.35 7.38 -7.88
N PRO A 67 16.36 7.51 -8.78
CA PRO A 67 16.72 8.79 -9.36
C PRO A 67 15.55 9.38 -10.15
N SER A 68 15.24 10.66 -9.95
CA SER A 68 14.21 11.37 -10.72
C SER A 68 14.80 11.94 -12.01
N THR A 69 15.00 11.06 -12.98
CA THR A 69 15.46 11.43 -14.33
C THR A 69 14.30 11.49 -15.32
N ARG A 70 14.52 12.13 -16.47
CA ARG A 70 13.56 12.12 -17.61
C ARG A 70 13.23 10.71 -18.14
N PHE A 71 14.04 9.71 -17.78
CA PHE A 71 13.89 8.33 -18.19
C PHE A 71 13.30 7.43 -17.11
N SER A 72 12.89 7.99 -15.96
CA SER A 72 12.32 7.21 -14.84
C SER A 72 11.12 6.36 -15.25
N PHE A 73 10.40 6.72 -16.32
CA PHE A 73 9.28 5.93 -16.81
C PHE A 73 9.69 4.52 -17.26
N ILE A 74 10.89 4.34 -17.82
CA ILE A 74 11.38 3.04 -18.32
C ILE A 74 11.53 2.02 -17.19
N PRO A 75 12.39 2.25 -16.16
CA PRO A 75 12.56 1.28 -15.08
C PRO A 75 11.29 1.12 -14.24
N VAL A 76 10.45 2.16 -14.09
CA VAL A 76 9.19 2.05 -13.35
C VAL A 76 8.15 1.21 -14.11
N THR A 77 8.04 1.34 -15.42
CA THR A 77 7.16 0.48 -16.23
C THR A 77 7.64 -0.96 -16.23
N ALA A 78 8.95 -1.20 -16.39
CA ALA A 78 9.53 -2.54 -16.29
C ALA A 78 9.28 -3.14 -14.90
N LEU A 79 9.47 -2.35 -13.83
CA LEU A 79 9.18 -2.74 -12.46
C LEU A 79 7.70 -3.12 -12.29
N ALA A 80 6.77 -2.30 -12.77
CA ALA A 80 5.34 -2.57 -12.65
C ALA A 80 4.92 -3.89 -13.31
N VAL A 81 5.44 -4.17 -14.50
CA VAL A 81 5.16 -5.42 -15.22
C VAL A 81 5.79 -6.62 -14.52
N LEU A 82 7.10 -6.56 -14.26
CA LEU A 82 7.83 -7.71 -13.69
C LEU A 82 7.39 -8.01 -12.26
N PHE A 83 7.21 -6.99 -11.43
CA PHE A 83 6.69 -7.17 -10.07
C PHE A 83 5.24 -7.68 -10.09
N GLY A 84 4.40 -7.19 -10.99
CA GLY A 84 3.03 -7.69 -11.16
C GLY A 84 2.99 -9.19 -11.49
N LEU A 85 3.78 -9.62 -12.47
CA LEU A 85 3.88 -11.05 -12.86
C LEU A 85 4.47 -11.91 -11.74
N PHE A 86 5.55 -11.43 -11.12
CA PHE A 86 6.21 -12.13 -10.02
C PHE A 86 5.29 -12.27 -8.80
N ASN A 87 4.56 -11.22 -8.45
CA ASN A 87 3.63 -11.24 -7.33
C ASN A 87 2.39 -12.10 -7.61
N TRP A 88 1.87 -12.06 -8.83
CA TRP A 88 0.79 -12.96 -9.26
C TRP A 88 1.21 -14.43 -9.11
N PHE A 89 2.40 -14.79 -9.60
CA PHE A 89 2.95 -16.13 -9.43
C PHE A 89 3.03 -16.55 -7.95
N CYS A 90 3.61 -15.70 -7.10
CA CYS A 90 3.71 -15.99 -5.67
C CYS A 90 2.33 -16.11 -5.00
N SER A 91 1.35 -15.30 -5.43
CA SER A 91 -0.01 -15.34 -4.89
C SER A 91 -0.71 -16.65 -5.24
N GLU A 92 -0.67 -17.07 -6.49
CA GLU A 92 -1.31 -18.29 -6.98
C GLU A 92 -0.66 -19.57 -6.44
N ASP A 93 0.66 -19.57 -6.27
CA ASP A 93 1.40 -20.76 -5.81
C ASP A 93 1.51 -20.84 -4.27
N SER A 94 1.06 -19.82 -3.55
CA SER A 94 1.06 -19.84 -2.09
C SER A 94 -0.08 -20.70 -1.53
N PRO A 95 0.19 -21.60 -0.55
CA PRO A 95 -0.88 -22.31 0.15
C PRO A 95 -1.88 -21.32 0.77
N GLY A 96 -3.16 -21.43 0.39
CA GLY A 96 -4.24 -20.63 0.97
C GLY A 96 -4.25 -19.13 0.61
N GLY A 97 -3.51 -18.69 -0.42
CA GLY A 97 -3.52 -17.29 -0.86
C GLY A 97 -2.83 -16.31 0.10
N LEU A 98 -1.91 -16.81 0.93
CA LEU A 98 -1.17 -16.05 1.96
C LEU A 98 -0.45 -14.80 1.44
N TYR A 99 -0.21 -14.68 0.12
CA TYR A 99 0.56 -13.59 -0.48
C TYR A 99 -0.28 -12.45 -1.11
N ASN A 100 -1.62 -12.47 -0.98
CA ASN A 100 -2.49 -11.46 -1.60
C ASN A 100 -2.57 -10.10 -0.84
N TYR A 101 -1.82 -9.92 0.25
CA TYR A 101 -1.97 -8.74 1.11
C TYR A 101 -1.26 -7.46 0.60
N ASN A 102 -0.50 -7.55 -0.49
CA ASN A 102 0.29 -6.45 -1.05
C ASN A 102 -0.17 -5.99 -2.45
N THR A 103 -1.35 -6.42 -2.92
CA THR A 103 -1.90 -6.09 -4.25
C THR A 103 -1.95 -4.59 -4.55
N HIS A 104 -2.14 -3.75 -3.53
CA HIS A 104 -2.08 -2.29 -3.64
C HIS A 104 -0.75 -1.77 -4.20
N LEU A 105 0.37 -2.43 -3.91
CA LEU A 105 1.68 -2.05 -4.44
C LEU A 105 1.72 -2.18 -5.97
N ASN A 106 1.15 -3.26 -6.52
CA ASN A 106 1.04 -3.47 -7.97
C ASN A 106 0.16 -2.41 -8.63
N LEU A 107 -0.99 -2.10 -8.02
CA LEU A 107 -1.90 -1.08 -8.54
C LEU A 107 -1.26 0.31 -8.52
N PHE A 108 -0.56 0.66 -7.43
CA PHE A 108 0.04 1.98 -7.29
C PHE A 108 1.28 2.15 -8.16
N ILE A 109 2.13 1.13 -8.30
CA ILE A 109 3.29 1.20 -9.21
C ILE A 109 2.85 1.24 -10.68
N THR A 110 1.77 0.53 -11.04
CA THR A 110 1.18 0.59 -12.38
C THR A 110 0.58 1.96 -12.67
N GLY A 111 -0.21 2.51 -11.74
CA GLY A 111 -0.75 3.86 -11.86
C GLY A 111 0.37 4.91 -11.97
N LEU A 112 1.45 4.76 -11.20
CA LEU A 112 2.62 5.61 -11.30
C LEU A 112 3.31 5.49 -12.67
N ALA A 113 3.47 4.28 -13.20
CA ALA A 113 4.04 4.05 -14.52
C ALA A 113 3.22 4.77 -15.61
N VAL A 114 1.89 4.69 -15.53
CA VAL A 114 0.98 5.42 -16.44
C VAL A 114 1.20 6.92 -16.32
N VAL A 115 1.24 7.49 -15.12
CA VAL A 115 1.52 8.92 -14.93
C VAL A 115 2.86 9.33 -15.54
N LEU A 116 3.93 8.56 -15.31
CA LEU A 116 5.26 8.89 -15.84
C LEU A 116 5.31 8.81 -17.37
N ILE A 117 4.60 7.85 -17.98
CA ILE A 117 4.42 7.77 -19.44
C ILE A 117 3.63 8.99 -19.95
N THR A 118 2.50 9.33 -19.31
CA THR A 118 1.69 10.50 -19.69
C THR A 118 2.51 11.78 -19.61
N VAL A 119 3.26 12.00 -18.53
CA VAL A 119 4.13 13.18 -18.40
C VAL A 119 5.19 13.23 -19.50
N ARG A 120 5.71 12.07 -19.92
CA ARG A 120 6.75 12.00 -20.95
C ARG A 120 6.24 12.35 -22.35
N PHE A 121 5.10 11.81 -22.74
CA PHE A 121 4.56 11.96 -24.10
C PHE A 121 3.52 13.07 -24.23
N PHE A 122 2.86 13.43 -23.15
CA PHE A 122 1.76 14.40 -23.10
C PHE A 122 1.90 15.32 -21.87
N PRO A 123 2.96 16.15 -21.79
CA PRO A 123 3.29 16.95 -20.60
C PRO A 123 2.16 17.89 -20.15
N GLY A 124 1.31 18.35 -21.07
CA GLY A 124 0.14 19.19 -20.75
C GLY A 124 -0.90 18.50 -19.83
N TYR A 125 -0.89 17.17 -19.73
CA TYR A 125 -1.81 16.41 -18.88
C TYR A 125 -1.22 16.03 -17.52
N GLN A 126 0.00 16.49 -17.20
CA GLN A 126 0.70 16.11 -15.97
C GLN A 126 -0.16 16.33 -14.71
N ALA A 127 -0.71 17.53 -14.54
CA ALA A 127 -1.43 17.89 -13.32
C ALA A 127 -2.70 17.05 -13.13
N ASP A 128 -3.42 16.76 -14.21
CA ASP A 128 -4.62 15.94 -14.18
C ASP A 128 -4.29 14.46 -13.91
N ALA A 129 -3.26 13.92 -14.56
CA ALA A 129 -2.80 12.55 -14.35
C ALA A 129 -2.34 12.31 -12.90
N GLU A 130 -1.52 13.21 -12.35
CA GLU A 130 -1.08 13.13 -10.94
C GLU A 130 -2.27 13.22 -9.98
N LYS A 131 -3.20 14.17 -10.21
CA LYS A 131 -4.40 14.32 -9.39
C LYS A 131 -5.24 13.04 -9.38
N LYS A 132 -5.51 12.46 -10.56
CA LYS A 132 -6.30 11.22 -10.71
C LYS A 132 -5.62 10.03 -10.02
N LEU A 133 -4.30 9.90 -10.14
CA LEU A 133 -3.55 8.86 -9.43
C LEU A 133 -3.71 8.98 -7.91
N PHE A 134 -3.51 10.17 -7.34
CA PHE A 134 -3.63 10.33 -5.89
C PHE A 134 -5.07 10.17 -5.41
N GLN A 135 -6.08 10.62 -6.17
CA GLN A 135 -7.48 10.36 -5.85
C GLN A 135 -7.80 8.87 -5.87
N PHE A 136 -7.29 8.13 -6.87
CA PHE A 136 -7.39 6.68 -6.94
C PHE A 136 -6.75 6.01 -5.72
N CYS A 137 -5.49 6.34 -5.40
CA CYS A 137 -4.79 5.78 -4.24
C CYS A 137 -5.55 6.05 -2.92
N GLN A 138 -6.02 7.28 -2.71
CA GLN A 138 -6.80 7.64 -1.52
C GLN A 138 -8.11 6.85 -1.45
N CYS A 139 -8.86 6.80 -2.55
CA CYS A 139 -10.12 6.07 -2.63
C CYS A 139 -9.92 4.57 -2.39
N TYR A 140 -8.87 3.99 -2.97
CA TYR A 140 -8.51 2.58 -2.79
C TYR A 140 -8.24 2.27 -1.31
N VAL A 141 -7.42 3.08 -0.63
CA VAL A 141 -7.11 2.89 0.79
C VAL A 141 -8.38 3.00 1.64
N LEU A 142 -9.19 4.05 1.43
CA LEU A 142 -10.42 4.27 2.20
C LEU A 142 -11.45 3.15 1.97
N THR A 143 -11.56 2.64 0.74
CA THR A 143 -12.42 1.51 0.41
C THR A 143 -11.96 0.24 1.10
N PHE A 144 -10.64 0.01 1.24
CA PHE A 144 -10.10 -1.13 1.98
C PHE A 144 -10.49 -1.09 3.47
N TYR A 145 -10.47 0.09 4.10
CA TYR A 145 -10.99 0.25 5.46
C TYR A 145 -12.47 -0.10 5.54
N LEU A 146 -13.29 0.46 4.64
CA LEU A 146 -14.72 0.17 4.62
C LEU A 146 -14.99 -1.33 4.41
N GLN A 147 -14.30 -1.96 3.45
CA GLN A 147 -14.39 -3.40 3.20
C GLN A 147 -13.97 -4.21 4.44
N SER A 148 -12.90 -3.81 5.12
CA SER A 148 -12.40 -4.45 6.34
C SER A 148 -13.40 -4.36 7.50
N GLY A 149 -14.08 -3.23 7.66
CA GLY A 149 -15.12 -3.05 8.67
C GLY A 149 -16.40 -3.84 8.34
N LEU A 150 -16.83 -3.79 7.08
CA LEU A 150 -18.00 -4.54 6.60
C LEU A 150 -17.78 -6.06 6.69
N SER A 151 -16.60 -6.56 6.33
CA SER A 151 -16.30 -7.99 6.39
C SER A 151 -16.36 -8.51 7.83
N LYS A 152 -15.89 -7.75 8.82
CA LYS A 152 -16.03 -8.10 10.24
C LYS A 152 -17.50 -8.20 10.65
N LEU A 153 -18.34 -7.25 10.22
CA LEU A 153 -19.76 -7.28 10.54
C LEU A 153 -20.49 -8.45 9.85
N ILE A 154 -20.16 -8.75 8.59
CA ILE A 154 -20.82 -9.80 7.80
C ILE A 154 -20.41 -11.19 8.25
N PHE A 155 -19.10 -11.44 8.45
CA PHE A 155 -18.59 -12.79 8.68
C PHE A 155 -18.41 -13.14 10.16
N ALA A 156 -17.97 -12.20 11.00
CA ALA A 156 -17.82 -12.43 12.43
C ALA A 156 -19.09 -12.07 13.23
N GLY A 157 -20.02 -11.32 12.61
CA GLY A 157 -21.26 -10.89 13.23
C GLY A 157 -21.06 -9.80 14.30
N THR A 158 -22.09 -9.58 15.11
CA THR A 158 -22.07 -8.56 16.17
C THR A 158 -21.12 -8.88 17.31
N THR A 159 -20.61 -10.11 17.44
CA THR A 159 -19.68 -10.50 18.51
C THR A 159 -18.33 -9.80 18.39
N TRP A 160 -17.84 -9.58 17.16
CA TRP A 160 -16.65 -8.77 16.94
C TRP A 160 -16.85 -7.35 17.48
N LEU A 161 -18.01 -6.75 17.18
CA LEU A 161 -18.32 -5.38 17.57
C LEU A 161 -18.63 -5.22 19.07
N MET A 162 -19.47 -6.10 19.62
CA MET A 162 -20.15 -5.89 20.90
C MET A 162 -19.41 -6.49 22.09
N THR A 163 -18.74 -7.63 21.89
CA THR A 163 -18.07 -8.34 23.00
C THR A 163 -16.56 -8.31 22.88
N GLY A 164 -16.01 -7.98 21.71
CA GLY A 164 -14.57 -8.02 21.43
C GLY A 164 -13.96 -9.43 21.58
N ARG A 165 -14.80 -10.46 21.73
CA ARG A 165 -14.37 -11.82 22.04
C ARG A 165 -13.42 -12.37 20.98
N THR A 166 -13.68 -12.09 19.71
CA THR A 166 -12.82 -12.57 18.62
C THR A 166 -11.43 -11.95 18.72
N ALA A 167 -11.32 -10.63 18.89
CA ALA A 167 -10.03 -9.97 19.05
C ALA A 167 -9.29 -10.43 20.32
N TRP A 168 -10.02 -10.71 21.40
CA TRP A 168 -9.47 -11.23 22.65
C TRP A 168 -8.92 -12.65 22.50
N VAL A 169 -9.68 -13.57 21.88
CA VAL A 169 -9.23 -14.95 21.61
C VAL A 169 -8.00 -14.95 20.70
N PHE A 170 -8.02 -14.14 19.63
CA PHE A 170 -6.84 -14.00 18.76
C PHE A 170 -5.62 -13.48 19.51
N ALA A 171 -5.78 -12.51 20.42
CA ALA A 171 -4.67 -12.01 21.23
C ALA A 171 -4.13 -13.06 22.22
N LEU A 172 -4.99 -13.92 22.77
CA LEU A 172 -4.58 -15.03 23.65
C LEU A 172 -3.81 -16.12 22.88
N GLU A 173 -4.33 -16.55 21.74
CA GLU A 173 -3.79 -17.68 20.98
C GLU A 173 -2.56 -17.29 20.14
N LEU A 174 -2.64 -16.14 19.46
CA LEU A 174 -1.68 -15.75 18.42
C LEU A 174 -1.08 -14.35 18.64
N GLY A 175 -1.48 -13.64 19.71
CA GLY A 175 -1.00 -12.30 19.99
C GLY A 175 0.45 -12.24 20.47
N THR A 176 0.98 -11.02 20.50
CA THR A 176 2.30 -10.73 21.08
C THR A 176 2.27 -10.88 22.61
N ASP A 177 3.43 -10.83 23.27
CA ASP A 177 3.49 -10.78 24.73
C ASP A 177 2.69 -9.61 25.31
N PHE A 178 2.70 -8.46 24.62
CA PHE A 178 1.89 -7.31 24.99
C PHE A 178 0.39 -7.58 24.80
N GLY A 179 -0.01 -8.21 23.69
CA GLY A 179 -1.40 -8.61 23.46
C GLY A 179 -1.91 -9.60 24.50
N LYS A 180 -1.09 -10.60 24.87
CA LYS A 180 -1.39 -11.58 25.92
C LYS A 180 -1.46 -10.93 27.30
N PHE A 181 -0.59 -9.97 27.59
CA PHE A 181 -0.70 -9.16 28.81
C PHE A 181 -2.03 -8.40 28.84
N LEU A 182 -2.41 -7.71 27.75
CA LEU A 182 -3.68 -6.99 27.68
C LEU A 182 -4.89 -7.92 27.81
N ALA A 183 -4.79 -9.19 27.42
CA ALA A 183 -5.88 -10.15 27.50
C ALA A 183 -6.39 -10.41 28.93
N HIS A 184 -5.64 -10.01 29.96
CA HIS A 184 -6.12 -9.96 31.36
C HIS A 184 -7.22 -8.90 31.58
N TYR A 185 -7.42 -8.00 30.63
CA TYR A 185 -8.42 -6.94 30.67
C TYR A 185 -9.41 -7.06 29.49
N PRO A 186 -10.34 -8.03 29.50
CA PRO A 186 -11.26 -8.29 28.38
C PRO A 186 -12.09 -7.07 27.95
N VAL A 187 -12.39 -6.15 28.88
CA VAL A 187 -13.12 -4.91 28.59
C VAL A 187 -12.38 -4.04 27.56
N LEU A 188 -11.04 -4.01 27.58
CA LEU A 188 -10.26 -3.27 26.60
C LEU A 188 -10.44 -3.82 25.18
N PHE A 189 -10.66 -5.13 25.04
CA PHE A 189 -10.96 -5.73 23.74
C PHE A 189 -12.37 -5.40 23.26
N ALA A 190 -13.37 -5.37 24.15
CA ALA A 190 -14.71 -4.94 23.77
C ALA A 190 -14.71 -3.49 23.25
N VAL A 191 -14.13 -2.56 24.02
CA VAL A 191 -14.02 -1.14 23.64
C VAL A 191 -13.15 -0.97 22.39
N GLY A 192 -12.03 -1.68 22.32
CA GLY A 192 -11.10 -1.63 21.19
C GLY A 192 -11.73 -2.15 19.91
N SER A 193 -12.42 -3.28 19.94
CA SER A 193 -13.08 -3.84 18.77
C SER A 193 -14.24 -2.98 18.27
N PHE A 194 -15.04 -2.40 19.18
CA PHE A 194 -16.04 -1.41 18.79
C PHE A 194 -15.40 -0.22 18.08
N THR A 195 -14.35 0.34 18.67
CA THR A 195 -13.62 1.50 18.13
C THR A 195 -13.01 1.20 16.76
N VAL A 196 -12.38 0.04 16.60
CA VAL A 196 -11.77 -0.42 15.33
C VAL A 196 -12.83 -0.52 14.24
N VAL A 197 -13.93 -1.23 14.48
CA VAL A 197 -14.97 -1.43 13.46
C VAL A 197 -15.66 -0.12 13.12
N MET A 198 -15.98 0.71 14.12
CA MET A 198 -16.55 2.04 13.89
C MET A 198 -15.61 2.92 13.06
N PHE A 199 -14.32 2.91 13.38
CA PHE A 199 -13.32 3.66 12.62
C PHE A 199 -13.22 3.16 11.18
N GLU A 200 -13.12 1.84 10.97
CA GLU A 200 -13.03 1.23 9.64
C GLU A 200 -14.22 1.58 8.75
N ILE A 201 -15.44 1.61 9.31
CA ILE A 201 -16.66 1.96 8.56
C ILE A 201 -16.76 3.46 8.32
N LEU A 202 -16.44 4.28 9.34
CA LEU A 202 -16.68 5.72 9.29
C LEU A 202 -15.56 6.52 8.63
N ILE A 203 -14.33 5.99 8.55
CA ILE A 203 -13.20 6.74 7.97
C ILE A 203 -13.50 7.20 6.54
N PHE A 204 -14.12 6.35 5.72
CA PHE A 204 -14.42 6.69 4.33
C PHE A 204 -15.47 7.82 4.20
N PRO A 205 -16.70 7.70 4.74
CA PRO A 205 -17.68 8.78 4.65
C PRO A 205 -17.21 10.06 5.35
N LEU A 206 -16.57 9.98 6.52
CA LEU A 206 -16.05 11.17 7.20
C LEU A 206 -14.94 11.86 6.40
N TYR A 207 -14.08 11.09 5.73
CA TYR A 207 -13.07 11.64 4.82
C TYR A 207 -13.72 12.34 3.63
N LEU A 208 -14.75 11.75 3.00
CA LEU A 208 -15.47 12.39 1.90
C LEU A 208 -16.14 13.71 2.33
N LEU A 209 -16.71 13.75 3.54
CA LEU A 209 -17.32 14.93 4.14
C LEU A 209 -16.31 16.00 4.61
N ASN A 210 -15.01 15.79 4.39
CA ASN A 210 -13.93 16.67 4.86
C ASN A 210 -13.83 16.80 6.39
N ILE A 211 -14.42 15.90 7.16
CA ILE A 211 -14.45 15.96 8.61
C ILE A 211 -13.14 15.38 9.16
N GLY A 212 -12.33 16.22 9.81
CA GLY A 212 -11.17 15.76 10.57
C GLY A 212 -10.13 14.96 9.77
N ARG A 213 -10.03 15.14 8.44
CA ARG A 213 -9.21 14.30 7.53
C ARG A 213 -7.80 14.00 8.05
N LYS A 214 -7.08 15.00 8.57
CA LYS A 214 -5.74 14.80 9.14
C LYS A 214 -5.77 13.80 10.29
N TYR A 215 -6.71 13.95 11.22
CA TYR A 215 -6.86 13.07 12.37
C TYR A 215 -7.33 11.67 11.97
N LEU A 216 -8.16 11.55 10.93
CA LEU A 216 -8.54 10.26 10.36
C LEU A 216 -7.30 9.50 9.85
N ILE A 217 -6.43 10.13 9.07
CA ILE A 217 -5.22 9.47 8.56
C ILE A 217 -4.24 9.12 9.69
N LEU A 218 -4.10 9.97 10.70
CA LEU A 218 -3.28 9.64 11.87
C LEU A 218 -3.90 8.49 12.69
N GLY A 219 -5.23 8.49 12.85
CA GLY A 219 -5.96 7.40 13.51
C GLY A 219 -5.77 6.06 12.78
N ALA A 220 -5.73 6.09 11.45
CA ALA A 220 -5.46 4.91 10.61
C ALA A 220 -4.04 4.35 10.88
N VAL A 221 -3.03 5.21 11.02
CA VAL A 221 -1.68 4.78 11.43
C VAL A 221 -1.71 4.20 12.84
N CYS A 222 -2.35 4.87 13.79
CA CYS A 222 -2.46 4.38 15.17
C CYS A 222 -3.19 3.02 15.26
N LEU A 223 -4.21 2.80 14.43
CA LEU A 223 -4.94 1.54 14.36
C LEU A 223 -4.04 0.41 13.84
N HIS A 224 -3.25 0.65 12.79
CA HIS A 224 -2.30 -0.36 12.34
C HIS A 224 -1.20 -0.64 13.36
N LEU A 225 -0.70 0.38 14.05
CA LEU A 225 0.28 0.21 15.13
C LEU A 225 -0.32 -0.57 16.30
N SER A 226 -1.58 -0.31 16.68
CA SER A 226 -2.22 -1.06 17.78
C SER A 226 -2.47 -2.52 17.40
N VAL A 227 -2.93 -2.79 16.18
CA VAL A 227 -3.07 -4.16 15.66
C VAL A 227 -1.73 -4.87 15.62
N PHE A 228 -0.66 -4.20 15.18
CA PHE A 228 0.69 -4.77 15.18
C PHE A 228 1.17 -5.09 16.60
N LEU A 229 1.02 -4.14 17.53
CA LEU A 229 1.46 -4.32 18.92
C LEU A 229 0.68 -5.42 19.63
N VAL A 230 -0.61 -5.58 19.38
CA VAL A 230 -1.47 -6.57 20.06
C VAL A 230 -1.42 -7.95 19.38
N MET A 231 -1.55 -7.98 18.06
CA MET A 231 -1.76 -9.22 17.29
C MET A 231 -0.53 -9.64 16.49
N GLY A 232 0.54 -8.85 16.45
CA GLY A 232 1.72 -9.13 15.62
C GLY A 232 1.46 -8.99 14.12
N ILE A 233 0.25 -8.61 13.70
CA ILE A 233 -0.12 -8.49 12.30
C ILE A 233 0.39 -7.16 11.76
N SER A 234 1.31 -7.24 10.81
CA SER A 234 1.98 -6.07 10.26
C SER A 234 1.53 -5.75 8.83
N PHE A 235 0.92 -4.56 8.67
CA PHE A 235 0.61 -3.95 7.36
C PHE A 235 1.47 -2.72 7.07
N TRP A 236 2.74 -2.74 7.50
CA TRP A 236 3.67 -1.59 7.43
C TRP A 236 3.78 -0.96 6.04
N HIS A 237 3.78 -1.79 5.01
CA HIS A 237 3.87 -1.37 3.61
C HIS A 237 2.68 -0.51 3.16
N LEU A 238 1.50 -0.60 3.81
CA LEU A 238 0.36 0.25 3.46
C LEU A 238 0.47 1.62 4.13
N TRP A 239 0.70 1.68 5.44
CA TRP A 239 0.70 2.96 6.15
C TRP A 239 1.98 3.77 5.94
N MET A 240 3.09 3.14 5.55
CA MET A 240 4.28 3.86 5.06
C MET A 240 4.01 4.67 3.78
N LEU A 241 2.98 4.34 3.01
CA LEU A 241 2.58 5.10 1.82
C LEU A 241 1.76 6.36 2.15
N TYR A 242 1.20 6.48 3.36
CA TYR A 242 0.29 7.58 3.70
C TYR A 242 0.91 8.97 3.60
N PRO A 243 2.18 9.20 4.00
CA PRO A 243 2.83 10.49 3.80
C PRO A 243 2.86 10.94 2.33
N ALA A 244 2.96 10.01 1.38
CA ALA A 244 2.88 10.32 -0.05
C ALA A 244 1.45 10.46 -0.56
N ILE A 245 0.57 9.50 -0.23
CA ILE A 245 -0.81 9.45 -0.73
C ILE A 245 -1.65 10.62 -0.18
N PHE A 246 -1.50 10.93 1.10
CA PHE A 246 -2.27 11.96 1.82
C PHE A 246 -1.44 13.22 2.11
N TYR A 247 -0.36 13.46 1.35
CA TYR A 247 0.55 14.60 1.55
C TYR A 247 -0.17 15.95 1.75
N PRO A 248 -1.16 16.34 0.92
CA PRO A 248 -1.84 17.64 1.09
C PRO A 248 -2.65 17.74 2.38
N VAL A 249 -3.13 16.61 2.90
CA VAL A 249 -3.93 16.52 4.13
C VAL A 249 -3.04 16.53 5.37
N LEU A 250 -1.93 15.79 5.33
CA LEU A 250 -1.00 15.67 6.46
C LEU A 250 -0.10 16.90 6.62
N PHE A 251 0.33 17.50 5.50
CA PHE A 251 1.27 18.61 5.47
C PHE A 251 0.72 19.84 4.71
N PRO A 252 -0.43 20.41 5.12
CA PRO A 252 -1.12 21.45 4.36
C PRO A 252 -0.32 22.75 4.24
N ALA A 253 0.51 23.09 5.23
CA ALA A 253 1.38 24.27 5.19
C ALA A 253 2.49 24.12 4.14
N TRP A 254 3.14 22.95 4.09
CA TRP A 254 4.21 22.68 3.10
C TRP A 254 3.66 22.49 1.70
N HIS A 255 2.45 21.93 1.58
CA HIS A 255 1.74 21.86 0.31
C HIS A 255 1.45 23.26 -0.25
N ARG A 256 0.86 24.15 0.56
CA ARG A 256 0.57 25.54 0.15
C ARG A 256 1.82 26.32 -0.23
N LYS A 257 2.89 26.25 0.57
CA LYS A 257 4.15 26.95 0.27
C LYS A 257 4.75 26.55 -1.08
N ARG A 258 4.56 25.29 -1.49
CA ARG A 258 5.04 24.76 -2.77
C ARG A 258 4.12 25.08 -3.95
N SER A 259 2.81 25.21 -3.73
CA SER A 259 1.90 25.65 -4.79
C SER A 259 2.03 27.15 -5.09
N THR A 260 2.49 27.95 -4.12
CA THR A 260 2.64 29.41 -4.26
C THR A 260 4.09 29.86 -4.55
N SER A 261 5.03 28.93 -4.77
CA SER A 261 6.43 29.29 -5.05
C SER A 261 6.59 29.73 -6.52
N PRO A 262 7.28 30.85 -6.82
CA PRO A 262 7.32 31.47 -8.16
C PRO A 262 7.79 30.56 -9.31
N ALA A 263 8.58 29.51 -9.01
CA ALA A 263 9.01 28.52 -9.99
C ALA A 263 7.85 27.70 -10.62
N PHE A 264 6.61 27.87 -10.14
CA PHE A 264 5.42 27.25 -10.70
C PHE A 264 4.72 28.09 -11.79
N PHE A 265 5.07 29.38 -11.92
CA PHE A 265 4.46 30.29 -12.89
C PHE A 265 5.32 30.56 -14.15
N ASP A 266 6.60 30.18 -14.17
CA ASP A 266 7.52 30.49 -15.28
C ASP A 266 7.43 29.56 -16.51
N SER A 267 6.35 28.76 -16.66
CA SER A 267 6.12 27.99 -17.91
C SER A 267 4.98 28.53 -18.77
N GLY A 268 4.54 29.76 -18.55
CA GLY A 268 3.44 30.38 -19.29
C GLY A 268 3.83 31.71 -19.92
N MET A 269 4.40 31.65 -21.12
CA MET A 269 4.43 32.71 -22.13
C MET A 269 4.84 34.13 -21.65
N GLU A 270 6.13 34.44 -21.79
CA GLU A 270 6.49 35.78 -22.26
C GLU A 270 5.97 35.93 -23.70
N VAL A 271 4.84 36.61 -23.87
CA VAL A 271 4.50 37.22 -25.16
C VAL A 271 5.29 38.53 -25.22
N SER A 272 6.46 38.47 -25.85
CA SER A 272 7.23 39.66 -26.19
C SER A 272 6.65 40.30 -27.47
N ARG A 273 6.22 41.56 -27.31
CA ARG A 273 5.94 42.61 -28.31
C ARG A 273 4.69 42.48 -29.17
#